data_AF-A0A819HD56-F1
#
_entry.id   AF-A0A819HD56-F1
#
_cell.length_a   1.000
_cell.length_b   1.000
_cell.length_c   1.000
_cell.angle_alpha   90.00
_cell.angle_beta   90.00
_cell.angle_gamma   90.00
#
_symmetry.space_group_name_H-M   'P 1'
#
loop_
_entity.id
_entity.type
_entity.pdbx_description
1 polymer ?
#
loop_
_entity_poly.entity_id
_entity_poly.type
_entity_poly.pdbx_seq_one_letter_code
_entity_poly.pdbx_strand_id
1 'polypeptide(L)'
;MAFYFGILQEPRGLIRLLQFIFAIFAFATACNGSSYLIIRKGSNTGVANVSWSYPYNLQAATINTGLNTSQPTLSSSNNIKPSAEFFVFTGVTSMLISLAFLTLYIVTDRLYRFNENIPIIDFILI
;
A
#
# COMPACT_ATOMS: atom_id res chain seq x y z
N MET A 1 17.82 -23.30 22.68
CA MET A 1 17.96 -22.21 21.70
C MET A 1 17.16 -21.01 22.21
N ALA A 2 17.80 -20.09 22.92
CA ALA A 2 17.14 -18.87 23.38
C ALA A 2 17.16 -17.86 22.22
N PHE A 3 15.99 -17.45 21.74
CA PHE A 3 15.86 -16.35 20.80
C PHE A 3 16.17 -15.06 21.57
N TYR A 4 17.40 -14.54 21.43
CA TYR A 4 17.80 -13.29 22.06
C TYR A 4 17.10 -12.12 21.35
N PHE A 5 16.03 -11.61 21.96
CA PHE A 5 15.32 -10.40 21.54
C PHE A 5 16.21 -9.13 21.60
N GLY A 6 17.44 -9.25 22.11
CA GLY A 6 18.45 -8.17 22.15
C GLY A 6 18.89 -7.68 20.76
N ILE A 7 18.81 -8.52 19.72
CA ILE A 7 19.13 -8.12 18.33
C ILE A 7 18.09 -7.12 17.77
N LEU A 8 16.82 -7.24 18.19
CA LEU A 8 15.77 -6.27 17.86
C LEU A 8 15.91 -4.94 18.63
N GLN A 9 16.77 -4.92 19.65
CA GLN A 9 17.04 -3.75 20.49
C GLN A 9 18.09 -2.83 19.87
N GLU A 10 18.78 -3.26 18.80
CA GLU A 10 19.62 -2.39 18.00
C GLU A 10 18.75 -1.41 17.18
N PRO A 11 19.08 -0.11 17.15
CA PRO A 11 18.26 0.90 16.48
C PRO A 11 18.05 0.61 14.98
N ARG A 12 18.99 -0.10 14.34
CA ARG A 12 18.91 -0.48 12.91
C ARG A 12 17.88 -1.59 12.66
N GLY A 13 17.79 -2.59 13.53
CA GLY A 13 16.82 -3.69 13.42
C GLY A 13 15.38 -3.21 13.62
N LEU A 14 15.17 -2.30 14.58
CA LEU A 14 13.86 -1.70 14.85
C LEU A 14 13.31 -0.91 13.66
N ILE A 15 14.16 -0.12 12.97
CA ILE A 15 13.75 0.65 11.79
C ILE A 15 13.29 -0.27 10.65
N ARG A 16 13.98 -1.39 10.41
CA ARG A 16 13.61 -2.38 9.37
C ARG A 16 12.28 -3.07 9.69
N LEU A 17 12.04 -3.41 10.95
CA LEU A 17 10.76 -3.95 11.40
C LEU A 17 9.62 -2.93 11.21
N LEU A 18 9.84 -1.68 11.62
CA LEU A 18 8.87 -0.60 11.43
C LEU A 18 8.56 -0.38 9.94
N GLN A 19 9.58 -0.42 9.08
CA GLN A 19 9.43 -0.28 7.63
C GLN A 19 8.52 -1.38 7.06
N PHE A 20 8.70 -2.63 7.49
CA PHE A 20 7.85 -3.74 7.08
C PHE A 20 6.40 -3.57 7.55
N ILE A 21 6.18 -3.17 8.81
CA ILE A 21 4.85 -2.92 9.37
C ILE A 21 4.13 -1.80 8.62
N PHE A 22 4.81 -0.68 8.36
CA PHE A 22 4.23 0.42 7.59
C PHE A 22 3.92 0.03 6.14
N ALA A 23 4.74 -0.82 5.53
CA ALA A 23 4.46 -1.31 4.19
C ALA A 23 3.20 -2.21 4.13
N ILE A 24 2.95 -3.03 5.16
CA ILE A 24 1.70 -3.79 5.30
C ILE A 24 0.50 -2.85 5.42
N PHE A 25 0.58 -1.82 6.28
CA PHE A 25 -0.51 -0.85 6.42
C PHE A 25 -0.76 -0.06 5.14
N ALA A 26 0.30 0.34 4.43
CA ALA A 26 0.18 1.03 3.14
C ALA A 26 -0.49 0.14 2.09
N PHE A 27 -0.10 -1.13 2.00
CA PHE A 27 -0.73 -2.10 1.09
C PHE A 27 -2.20 -2.36 1.45
N ALA A 28 -2.50 -2.61 2.73
CA ALA A 28 -3.85 -2.84 3.21
C ALA A 28 -4.78 -1.64 2.93
N THR A 29 -4.28 -0.42 3.12
CA THR A 29 -5.04 0.82 2.81
C THR A 29 -5.30 0.98 1.32
N ALA A 30 -4.47 0.39 0.46
CA ALA A 30 -4.66 0.46 -0.98
C ALA A 30 -5.79 -0.47 -1.47
N CYS A 31 -5.98 -1.67 -0.88
CA CYS A 31 -6.88 -2.70 -1.42
C CYS A 31 -8.33 -2.28 -1.70
N ASN A 32 -8.91 -1.42 -0.87
CA ASN A 32 -10.31 -1.02 -0.97
C ASN A 32 -10.52 0.43 -0.52
N GLY A 33 -11.46 1.11 -1.17
CA GLY A 33 -11.84 2.47 -0.82
C GLY A 33 -13.31 2.74 -1.11
N SER A 34 -13.87 3.68 -0.37
CA SER A 34 -15.22 4.21 -0.59
C SER A 34 -15.16 5.72 -0.57
N SER A 35 -15.90 6.35 -1.47
CA SER A 35 -16.04 7.81 -1.48
C SER A 35 -17.45 8.22 -1.85
N TYR A 36 -17.79 9.46 -1.48
CA TYR A 36 -19.06 10.08 -1.79
C TYR A 36 -18.88 10.99 -3.01
N LEU A 37 -19.65 10.73 -4.06
CA LEU A 37 -19.74 11.58 -5.22
C LEU A 37 -20.95 12.50 -5.07
N ILE A 38 -20.72 13.80 -5.21
CA ILE A 38 -21.79 14.80 -5.26
C ILE A 38 -22.11 15.06 -6.74
N ILE A 39 -23.33 14.72 -7.14
CA ILE A 39 -23.79 14.86 -8.51
C ILE A 39 -24.84 15.99 -8.54
N ARG A 40 -24.56 17.04 -9.31
CA ARG A 40 -25.51 18.14 -9.55
C ARG A 40 -26.13 17.99 -10.93
N LYS A 41 -27.46 17.98 -10.99
CA LYS A 41 -28.24 18.07 -12.24
C LYS A 41 -29.21 19.23 -12.12
N GLY A 42 -28.85 20.38 -12.70
CA GLY A 42 -29.62 21.61 -12.56
C GLY A 42 -29.67 22.08 -11.10
N SER A 43 -30.87 22.24 -10.55
CA SER A 43 -31.11 22.61 -9.13
C SER A 43 -31.05 21.43 -8.16
N ASN A 44 -31.08 20.18 -8.64
CA ASN A 44 -31.08 19.00 -7.79
C ASN A 44 -29.65 18.52 -7.52
N THR A 45 -29.36 18.28 -6.24
CA THR A 45 -28.09 17.70 -5.77
C THR A 45 -28.37 16.31 -5.22
N GLY A 46 -27.74 15.28 -5.81
CA GLY A 46 -27.74 13.92 -5.31
C GLY A 46 -26.39 13.54 -4.75
N VAL A 47 -26.37 12.77 -3.67
CA VAL A 47 -25.16 12.14 -3.15
C VAL A 47 -25.21 10.66 -3.53
N ALA A 48 -24.15 10.18 -4.16
CA ALA A 48 -23.98 8.76 -4.46
C ALA A 48 -22.79 8.21 -3.68
N ASN A 49 -22.99 7.06 -3.03
CA ASN A 49 -21.90 6.32 -2.42
C ASN A 49 -21.29 5.40 -3.48
N VAL A 50 -19.98 5.52 -3.71
CA VAL A 50 -19.26 4.68 -4.65
C VAL A 50 -18.15 3.96 -3.90
N SER A 51 -18.29 2.64 -3.83
CA SER A 51 -17.23 1.73 -3.40
C SER A 51 -16.44 1.26 -4.62
N TRP A 52 -15.11 1.31 -4.54
CA TRP A 52 -14.23 0.76 -5.56
C TRP A 52 -13.20 -0.18 -4.94
N SER A 53 -12.81 -1.18 -5.73
CA SER A 53 -11.71 -2.09 -5.44
C SER A 53 -10.89 -2.28 -6.71
N TYR A 54 -9.67 -2.82 -6.58
CA TYR A 54 -8.82 -3.14 -7.71
C TYR A 54 -9.61 -3.99 -8.74
N PRO A 55 -9.67 -3.62 -10.03
CA PRO A 55 -8.80 -2.69 -10.77
C PRO A 55 -9.27 -1.22 -10.86
N TYR A 56 -9.95 -0.68 -9.83
CA TYR A 56 -10.40 0.72 -9.71
C TYR A 56 -11.20 1.24 -10.91
N ASN A 57 -12.05 0.40 -11.48
CA ASN A 57 -12.88 0.76 -12.62
C ASN A 57 -14.16 1.47 -12.15
N LEU A 58 -14.11 2.81 -12.08
CA LEU A 58 -15.26 3.64 -11.69
C LEU A 58 -16.40 3.61 -12.72
N GLN A 59 -16.13 3.26 -13.98
CA GLN A 59 -17.16 3.16 -15.01
C GLN A 59 -18.04 1.91 -14.81
N ALA A 60 -17.47 0.85 -14.22
CA ALA A 60 -18.20 -0.37 -13.86
C ALA A 60 -18.82 -0.31 -12.47
N ALA A 61 -18.49 0.70 -11.66
CA ALA A 61 -19.04 0.84 -10.31
C ALA A 61 -20.50 1.31 -10.38
N THR A 62 -21.39 0.59 -9.70
CA THR A 62 -22.81 0.95 -9.63
C THR A 62 -22.99 2.24 -8.84
N ILE A 63 -23.38 3.33 -9.51
CA ILE A 63 -23.64 4.62 -8.89
C ILE A 63 -25.12 4.69 -8.55
N ASN A 64 -25.47 4.41 -7.30
CA ASN A 64 -26.83 4.64 -6.81
C ASN A 64 -27.03 6.13 -6.55
N THR A 65 -27.50 6.85 -7.57
CA THR A 65 -28.06 8.17 -7.36
C THR A 65 -29.48 8.02 -6.86
N GLY A 66 -29.82 8.60 -5.72
CA GLY A 66 -31.21 8.73 -5.24
C GLY A 66 -32.14 9.57 -6.16
N LEU A 67 -31.70 9.85 -7.39
CA LEU A 67 -32.46 10.46 -8.46
C LEU A 67 -33.04 9.32 -9.32
N ASN A 68 -34.37 9.28 -9.46
CA ASN A 68 -35.15 8.34 -10.30
C ASN A 68 -34.89 8.54 -11.81
N THR A 69 -33.64 8.67 -12.24
CA THR A 69 -33.26 8.79 -13.63
C THR A 69 -32.12 7.82 -13.92
N SER A 70 -32.09 7.32 -15.16
CA SER A 70 -31.10 6.37 -15.69
C SER A 70 -29.71 6.54 -15.09
N GLN A 71 -29.09 5.43 -14.66
CA GLN A 71 -27.78 5.40 -14.02
C GLN A 71 -26.81 6.34 -14.73
N PRO A 72 -26.27 7.37 -14.06
CA PRO A 72 -25.34 8.28 -14.69
C PRO A 72 -24.08 7.51 -15.06
N THR A 73 -23.80 7.40 -16.35
CA THR A 73 -22.53 6.87 -16.85
C THR A 73 -21.44 7.93 -16.64
N LEU A 74 -20.44 7.64 -15.82
CA LEU A 74 -19.24 8.47 -15.69
C LEU A 74 -18.52 8.53 -17.05
N SER A 75 -18.30 9.74 -17.57
CA SER A 75 -17.55 9.95 -18.80
C SER A 75 -16.13 9.40 -18.69
N SER A 76 -15.65 8.74 -19.74
CA SER A 76 -14.32 8.10 -19.80
C SER A 76 -13.15 9.05 -19.47
N SER A 77 -13.35 10.36 -19.60
CA SER A 77 -12.40 11.43 -19.23
C SER A 77 -12.09 11.53 -17.73
N ASN A 78 -12.90 10.94 -16.84
CA ASN A 78 -12.73 11.03 -15.38
C ASN A 78 -12.20 9.70 -14.79
N ASN A 79 -11.31 9.03 -15.51
CA ASN A 79 -10.77 7.73 -15.11
C ASN A 79 -9.58 7.89 -14.13
N ILE A 80 -9.82 7.65 -12.83
CA ILE A 80 -8.74 7.63 -11.81
C ILE A 80 -7.93 6.32 -11.78
N LYS A 81 -8.28 5.36 -12.65
CA LYS A 81 -7.67 4.03 -12.76
C LYS A 81 -6.13 4.04 -12.79
N PRO A 82 -5.44 4.78 -13.70
CA PRO A 82 -3.98 4.70 -13.80
C PRO A 82 -3.27 5.22 -12.54
N SER A 83 -3.79 6.28 -11.91
CA SER A 83 -3.22 6.82 -10.67
C SER A 83 -3.38 5.84 -9.50
N ALA A 84 -4.54 5.18 -9.41
CA ALA A 84 -4.79 4.18 -8.38
C ALA A 84 -3.94 2.92 -8.58
N GLU A 85 -3.79 2.44 -9.83
CA GLU A 85 -2.92 1.31 -10.16
C GLU A 85 -1.45 1.61 -9.84
N PHE A 86 -0.97 2.82 -10.13
CA PHE A 86 0.38 3.25 -9.77
C PHE A 86 0.61 3.29 -8.25
N PHE A 87 -0.40 3.75 -7.49
CA PHE A 87 -0.33 3.75 -6.03
C PHE A 87 -0.23 2.33 -5.46
N VAL A 88 -1.05 1.39 -5.94
CA VAL A 88 -0.96 -0.02 -5.54
C VAL A 88 0.40 -0.61 -5.91
N PHE A 89 0.89 -0.36 -7.13
CA PHE A 89 2.20 -0.82 -7.56
C PHE A 89 3.32 -0.33 -6.64
N THR A 90 3.31 0.96 -6.27
CA THR A 90 4.28 1.54 -5.34
C THR A 90 4.17 0.91 -3.94
N GLY A 91 2.95 0.65 -3.46
CA GLY A 91 2.72 -0.03 -2.19
C GLY A 91 3.27 -1.46 -2.17
N VAL A 92 2.95 -2.26 -3.20
CA VAL A 92 3.42 -3.65 -3.34
C VAL A 92 4.93 -3.72 -3.47
N THR A 93 5.53 -2.86 -4.28
CA THR A 93 7.00 -2.81 -4.45
C THR A 93 7.70 -2.40 -3.17
N SER A 94 7.20 -1.40 -2.44
CA SER A 94 7.72 -1.01 -1.12
C SER A 94 7.65 -2.15 -0.11
N MET A 95 6.53 -2.89 -0.07
CA MET A 95 6.36 -4.07 0.78
C MET A 95 7.39 -5.16 0.45
N LEU A 96 7.54 -5.52 -0.82
CA LEU A 96 8.49 -6.54 -1.25
C LEU A 96 9.94 -6.14 -0.97
N ILE A 97 10.30 -4.88 -1.20
CA ILE A 97 11.65 -4.36 -0.93
C ILE A 97 11.93 -4.40 0.58
N SER A 98 11.00 -3.93 1.42
CA SER A 98 11.17 -3.99 2.89
C SER A 98 11.31 -5.42 3.41
N LEU A 99 10.55 -6.37 2.86
CA LEU A 99 10.65 -7.79 3.19
C LEU A 99 12.00 -8.38 2.75
N ALA A 100 12.50 -8.01 1.57
CA ALA A 100 13.80 -8.43 1.08
C ALA A 100 14.93 -7.92 1.98
N PHE A 101 14.91 -6.64 2.36
CA PHE A 101 15.88 -6.07 3.30
C PHE A 101 15.80 -6.70 4.69
N LEU A 102 14.61 -7.00 5.20
CA LEU A 102 14.43 -7.70 6.47
C LEU A 102 14.99 -9.12 6.41
N THR A 103 14.71 -9.84 5.32
CA THR A 103 15.21 -11.19 5.10
C THR A 103 16.74 -11.19 4.99
N LEU A 104 17.30 -10.23 4.23
CA LEU A 104 18.74 -10.03 4.15
C LEU A 104 19.34 -9.78 5.53
N TYR A 105 18.76 -8.88 6.34
CA TYR A 105 19.22 -8.60 7.71
C TYR A 105 19.26 -9.86 8.57
N ILE A 106 18.22 -10.70 8.54
CA ILE A 106 18.18 -11.95 9.32
C ILE A 106 19.22 -12.97 8.82
N VAL A 107 19.42 -13.06 7.51
CA VAL A 107 20.37 -14.02 6.91
C VAL A 107 21.81 -13.56 7.14
N THR A 108 22.10 -12.27 6.95
CA THR A 108 23.41 -11.72 7.27
C THR A 108 23.68 -11.83 8.76
N ASP A 109 22.72 -11.60 9.67
CA ASP A 109 22.90 -11.80 11.13
C ASP A 109 23.40 -13.21 11.48
N ARG A 110 22.83 -14.25 10.84
CA ARG A 110 23.35 -15.63 11.00
C ARG A 110 24.78 -15.78 10.47
N LEU A 111 25.14 -15.05 9.41
CA LEU A 111 26.48 -15.04 8.82
C LEU A 111 27.48 -14.19 9.65
N TYR A 112 27.04 -13.11 10.29
CA TYR A 112 27.83 -12.23 11.18
C TYR A 112 28.43 -13.00 12.35
N ARG A 113 27.70 -14.01 12.87
CA ARG A 113 28.21 -14.89 13.92
C ARG A 113 29.41 -15.75 13.49
N PHE A 114 29.70 -15.83 12.20
CA PHE A 114 30.81 -16.60 11.64
C PHE A 114 31.92 -15.77 10.99
N ASN A 115 31.71 -14.48 10.66
CA ASN A 115 32.70 -13.66 9.94
C ASN A 115 32.62 -12.16 10.29
N GLU A 116 33.72 -11.57 10.76
CA GLU A 116 33.83 -10.16 11.19
C GLU A 116 33.82 -9.10 10.06
N ASN A 117 33.94 -9.49 8.78
CA ASN A 117 34.12 -8.55 7.66
C ASN A 117 32.82 -8.12 6.94
N ILE A 118 31.69 -8.73 7.31
CA ILE A 118 30.36 -8.44 6.74
C ILE A 118 29.75 -7.07 7.17
N PRO A 119 30.09 -6.44 8.32
CA PRO A 119 29.59 -5.12 8.72
C PRO A 119 29.79 -4.01 7.68
N ILE A 120 30.88 -4.10 6.91
CA ILE A 120 31.28 -3.07 5.95
C ILE A 120 30.40 -3.10 4.70
N ILE A 121 29.91 -4.29 4.30
CA ILE A 121 29.07 -4.47 3.12
C ILE A 121 27.66 -3.94 3.40
N ASP A 122 27.14 -4.17 4.61
CA ASP A 122 25.84 -3.65 5.05
C ASP A 122 25.85 -2.13 5.26
N PHE A 123 27.02 -1.51 5.47
CA PHE A 123 27.17 -0.05 5.50
C PHE A 123 27.18 0.58 4.10
N ILE A 124 27.57 -0.18 3.07
CA ILE A 124 27.62 0.27 1.66
C ILE A 124 26.30 0.07 0.92
N LEU A 125 25.49 -0.92 1.33
CA LEU A 125 24.18 -1.24 0.74
C LEU A 125 23.03 -0.41 1.33
N ILE A 126 23.30 0.38 2.38
CA ILE A 126 22.41 1.41 2.92
C ILE A 126 22.59 2.71 2.15
#